data_AF-A0A1A9IWQ2-F1
#
_entry.id   AF-A0A1A9IWQ2-F1
#
_cell.length_a   1.000
_cell.length_b   1.000
_cell.length_c   1.000
_cell.angle_alpha   90.00
_cell.angle_beta   90.00
_cell.angle_gamma   90.00
#
_symmetry.space_group_name_H-M   'P 1'
#
loop_
_entity.id
_entity.type
_entity.pdbx_description
1 polymer ?
#
loop_
_entity_poly.entity_id
_entity_poly.type
_entity_poly.pdbx_seq_one_letter_code
_entity_poly.pdbx_strand_id
1 'polypeptide(L)' 'MLNADDDLYALDLTDASFVKACGGPCTEGCVTLARIGTDAWALGDSKRPDAEPLRFTSEELSAAGIDPTRFGLPL' A
#
# COMPACT_ATOMS: atom_id res chain seq x y z
N MET A 1 -16.92 2.05 -13.07
CA MET A 1 -15.65 1.95 -13.80
C MET A 1 -14.79 3.07 -13.27
N LEU A 2 -13.74 2.73 -12.51
CA LEU A 2 -12.70 3.69 -12.16
C LEU A 2 -11.84 3.86 -13.42
N ASN A 3 -11.62 5.08 -13.87
CA ASN A 3 -10.73 5.34 -15.00
C ASN A 3 -9.30 5.08 -14.53
N ALA A 4 -8.48 4.46 -15.39
CA ALA A 4 -7.06 4.23 -15.16
C ALA A 4 -6.21 5.52 -15.17
N ASP A 5 -6.83 6.69 -14.96
CA ASP A 5 -6.28 8.02 -15.29
C ASP A 5 -6.09 8.94 -14.07
N ASP A 6 -6.44 8.53 -12.85
CA ASP A 6 -5.98 9.28 -11.66
C ASP A 6 -4.52 8.88 -11.39
N ASP A 7 -3.60 9.76 -11.76
CA ASP A 7 -2.17 9.60 -11.49
C ASP A 7 -1.96 9.38 -9.98
N LEU A 8 -1.76 8.13 -9.59
CA LEU A 8 -1.58 7.73 -8.20
C LEU A 8 -0.37 8.41 -7.56
N TYR A 9 0.63 8.81 -8.37
CA TYR A 9 1.82 9.52 -7.89
C TYR A 9 1.59 11.02 -7.73
N ALA A 10 0.48 11.57 -8.24
CA ALA A 10 0.07 12.94 -7.97
C ALA A 10 -0.62 13.10 -6.59
N LEU A 11 -0.96 11.99 -5.92
CA LEU A 11 -1.58 12.00 -4.59
C LEU A 11 -0.53 12.36 -3.51
N ASP A 12 -0.89 13.30 -2.63
CA ASP A 12 -0.06 13.69 -1.50
C ASP A 12 -0.01 12.59 -0.43
N LEU A 13 1.19 12.33 0.08
CA LEU A 13 1.46 11.34 1.11
C LEU A 13 1.72 11.96 2.49
N THR A 14 1.73 13.29 2.61
CA THR A 14 2.14 14.00 3.83
C THR A 14 1.38 13.54 5.06
N ASP A 15 0.07 13.30 4.92
CA ASP A 15 -0.81 12.83 6.02
C ASP A 15 -1.07 11.31 6.00
N ALA A 16 -0.36 10.56 5.15
CA ALA A 16 -0.57 9.12 5.02
C ALA A 16 -0.09 8.37 6.27
N SER A 17 -1.00 7.60 6.88
CA SER A 17 -0.70 6.78 8.05
C SER A 17 -0.31 5.36 7.62
N PHE A 18 0.98 5.07 7.66
CA PHE A 18 1.52 3.76 7.29
C PHE A 18 1.44 2.75 8.43
N VAL A 19 0.89 1.57 8.14
CA VAL A 19 0.85 0.43 9.06
C VAL A 19 1.75 -0.68 8.54
N LYS A 20 2.53 -1.30 9.43
CA LYS A 20 3.45 -2.39 9.09
C LYS A 20 2.77 -3.74 9.28
N ALA A 21 2.92 -4.63 8.31
CA ALA A 21 2.64 -6.06 8.48
C ALA A 21 3.83 -6.89 7.99
N CYS A 22 3.99 -8.07 8.58
CA CYS A 22 5.02 -9.04 8.24
C CYS A 22 4.39 -10.38 7.88
N GLY A 23 4.97 -11.08 6.91
CA GLY A 23 4.45 -12.35 6.44
C GLY A 23 5.48 -13.21 5.73
N GLY A 24 5.01 -14.29 5.12
CA GLY A 24 5.82 -15.33 4.50
C GLY A 24 6.24 -16.44 5.48
N PRO A 25 6.80 -17.56 4.96
CA PRO A 25 7.12 -18.75 5.77
C PRO A 25 8.06 -18.48 6.95
N CYS A 26 8.91 -17.46 6.83
CA CYS A 26 9.90 -17.08 7.83
C CYS A 26 9.63 -15.70 8.47
N THR A 27 8.49 -15.05 8.17
CA THR A 27 8.19 -13.68 8.64
C THR A 27 9.24 -12.62 8.21
N GLU A 28 10.07 -12.94 7.21
CA GLU A 28 11.20 -12.12 6.77
C GLU A 28 10.79 -10.95 5.86
N GLY A 29 9.60 -11.05 5.26
CA GLY A 29 9.01 -10.02 4.41
C GLY A 29 8.10 -9.13 5.23
N CYS A 30 8.54 -7.90 5.49
CA CYS A 30 7.71 -6.88 6.12
C CYS A 30 7.58 -5.69 5.18
N VAL A 31 6.37 -5.19 5.04
CA VAL A 31 6.04 -4.00 4.24
C VAL A 31 5.18 -3.06 5.07
N THR A 32 5.13 -1.79 4.68
CA THR A 32 4.16 -0.83 5.19
C THR A 32 3.08 -0.57 4.15
N LEU A 33 1.86 -0.30 4.61
CA LEU A 33 0.73 0.03 3.74
C LEU A 33 -0.03 1.22 4.33
N ALA A 34 -0.41 2.16 3.47
CA ALA A 34 -1.30 3.28 3.80
C ALA A 34 -2.39 3.40 2.75
N ARG A 35 -3.61 3.75 3.19
CA ARG A 35 -4.66 4.21 2.28
C ARG A 35 -4.42 5.68 1.96
N ILE A 36 -4.38 6.01 0.67
CA ILE A 36 -4.10 7.37 0.16
C ILE A 36 -5.26 7.91 -0.70
N GLY A 37 -6.33 7.13 -0.85
CA GLY A 37 -7.56 7.52 -1.53
C GLY A 37 -8.63 6.42 -1.43
N THR A 38 -9.75 6.61 -2.13
CA THR A 38 -10.89 5.66 -2.13
C THR A 38 -10.47 4.28 -2.64
N ASP A 39 -9.62 4.23 -3.66
CA ASP A 39 -9.11 2.98 -4.25
C ASP A 39 -7.61 3.04 -4.49
N ALA A 40 -6.90 3.84 -3.69
CA ALA A 40 -5.48 4.11 -3.86
C ALA A 40 -4.71 3.80 -2.59
N TRP A 41 -3.58 3.12 -2.76
CA TRP A 41 -2.75 2.60 -1.68
C TRP A 41 -1.28 2.92 -1.93
N ALA A 42 -0.55 3.24 -0.87
CA ALA A 42 0.90 3.36 -0.88
C ALA A 42 1.53 2.20 -0.11
N LEU A 43 2.43 1.45 -0.77
CA LEU A 43 3.14 0.30 -0.22
C LEU A 43 4.63 0.64 -0.09
N GLY A 44 5.16 0.60 1.13
CA GLY A 44 6.57 0.86 1.42
C GLY A 44 7.36 -0.40 1.77
N ASP A 45 8.65 -0.42 1.43
CA ASP A 45 9.60 -1.41 1.93
C ASP A 45 10.02 -1.04 3.36
N SER A 46 9.61 -1.83 4.34
CA SER A 46 9.93 -1.54 5.75
C SER A 46 11.43 -1.63 6.09
N LYS A 47 12.25 -2.22 5.20
CA LYS A 47 13.72 -2.25 5.32
C LYS A 47 14.38 -1.04 4.68
N ARG A 48 13.64 -0.23 3.90
CA ARG A 48 14.09 0.98 3.23
C ARG A 48 13.10 2.12 3.48
N PRO A 49 13.01 2.66 4.71
CA PRO A 49 12.01 3.67 5.06
C PRO A 49 12.15 4.98 4.28
N ASP A 50 13.35 5.27 3.75
CA ASP A 50 13.61 6.46 2.93
C ASP A 50 13.30 6.25 1.44
N ALA A 51 13.01 5.02 1.03
CA ALA A 51 12.62 4.75 -0.35
C ALA A 51 11.18 5.20 -0.57
N GLU A 52 10.96 5.84 -1.71
CA GLU A 52 9.64 6.28 -2.13
C GLU A 52 8.69 5.06 -2.25
N PRO A 53 7.50 5.07 -1.60
CA PRO A 53 6.58 3.95 -1.65
C PRO A 53 6.00 3.76 -3.05
N LEU A 54 5.69 2.53 -3.43
CA LEU A 54 4.97 2.25 -4.67
C LEU A 54 3.48 2.52 -4.47
N ARG A 55 2.79 3.01 -5.50
CA ARG A 55 1.34 3.22 -5.46
C ARG A 55 0.60 2.19 -6.28
N PHE A 56 -0.55 1.75 -5.77
CA PHE A 56 -1.39 0.75 -6.38
C PHE A 56 -2.86 1.15 -6.25
N THR A 57 -3.65 0.79 -7.25
CA THR A 57 -5.10 0.70 -7.10
C THR A 57 -5.48 -0.47 -6.17
N SER A 58 -6.70 -0.48 -5.64
CA SER A 58 -7.25 -1.63 -4.90
C SER A 58 -7.19 -2.92 -5.73
N GLU A 59 -7.45 -2.84 -7.04
CA GLU A 59 -7.40 -3.97 -7.96
C GLU A 59 -5.97 -4.52 -8.12
N GLU A 60 -5.00 -3.65 -8.38
CA GLU A 60 -3.59 -4.06 -8.51
C GLU A 60 -3.03 -4.61 -7.20
N LEU A 61 -3.38 -4.00 -6.07
CA LEU A 61 -2.96 -4.46 -4.74
C LEU A 61 -3.48 -5.88 -4.46
N SER A 62 -4.75 -6.14 -4.78
CA SER A 62 -5.36 -7.47 -4.68
C SER A 62 -4.72 -8.46 -5.65
N ALA A 63 -4.42 -8.06 -6.89
CA ALA A 63 -3.75 -8.91 -7.89
C ALA A 63 -2.32 -9.29 -7.44
N ALA A 64 -1.66 -8.42 -6.68
CA ALA A 64 -0.37 -8.70 -6.03
C ALA A 64 -0.49 -9.60 -4.78
N GLY A 65 -1.71 -9.99 -4.39
CA GLY A 65 -1.96 -10.84 -3.22
C GLY A 65 -1.84 -10.12 -1.87
N ILE A 66 -1.88 -8.79 -1.87
CA ILE A 66 -1.81 -7.96 -0.67
C ILE A 66 -3.24 -7.61 -0.23
N ASP A 67 -3.59 -8.00 0.99
CA ASP A 67 -4.89 -7.77 1.59
C ASP A 67 -4.76 -6.70 2.70
N PRO A 68 -5.36 -5.51 2.54
CA PRO A 68 -5.31 -4.44 3.55
C PRO A 68 -5.81 -4.85 4.94
N THR A 69 -6.72 -5.83 5.02
CA THR A 69 -7.24 -6.29 6.32
C THR A 69 -6.18 -6.99 7.16
N ARG A 70 -5.13 -7.56 6.54
CA ARG A 70 -3.97 -8.11 7.25
C ARG A 70 -3.10 -7.04 7.91
N PHE A 71 -3.29 -5.78 7.52
CA PHE A 71 -2.69 -4.61 8.15
C PHE A 71 -3.62 -3.96 9.18
N GLY A 72 -4.82 -4.52 9.40
CA GLY A 72 -5.85 -3.91 10.26
C GLY A 72 -6.55 -2.70 9.62
N LEU A 73 -6.42 -2.52 8.30
CA LEU A 73 -7.03 -1.42 7.57
C LEU A 73 -8.42 -1.84 7.01
N PRO A 74 -9.40 -0.93 7.00
CA PRO A 74 -10.69 -1.19 6.39
C PRO A 74 -10.59 -1.19 4.85
N LEU A 75 -11.39 -2.07 4.23
CA LEU A 75 -11.65 -2.07 2.78
C LEU A 75 -12.45 -0.83 2.37
#